data_AF-A0A947WDC2-F1
#
_entry.id   AF-A0A947WDC2-F1
#
_cell.length_a   1.000
_cell.length_b   1.000
_cell.length_c   1.000
_cell.angle_alpha   90.00
_cell.angle_beta   90.00
_cell.angle_gamma   90.00
#
_symmetry.space_group_name_H-M   'P 1'
#
loop_
_entity.id
_entity.type
_entity.pdbx_description
1 polymer ?
#
loop_
_entity_poly.entity_id
_entity_poly.type
_entity_poly.pdbx_seq_one_letter_code
_entity_poly.pdbx_strand_id
1 'polypeptide(L)'
;MTKLVTNAAGRDVPVEINGAAAVPFEGVGAHRPTGHKAAPPVPTCSDYPVDGYKVVKDLGTALANAGLRDGMTVSSHHHLRNGDHVANAVFAAAAAAGAKGLRWFPSAAFPCHAPLIELMDSGVIHHIEGSMNGPLGAYCSEGKMRGMGVLRSHGGRWQAIQDGEVHIDIAVIAAPTADPFGNATGDRGPTACGLLGFALADSIYADHVVVVTDNLVDFPCIPWQIQGNNVDQVVVMDRIGDADKIVSGTTEVTRSPDRLLIAELTARFCEEAGIVRDGFSFQAGAGGTALSFAIFLRDIMREKGVRARFVRGGSTQYLVDMLEEGLTDYILDGQTFDLEGVRSMRENPGHVNTSPFTSYNWHGKGNFASMLDAVVLGATEVDSGFNANVVTHSDGRLLHGIGGWMNCLT
;
A
#
# COMPACT_ATOMS: atom_id res chain seq x y z
N MET A 1 -11.87 -30.86 4.14
CA MET A 1 -11.98 -30.05 2.91
C MET A 1 -12.85 -28.87 3.22
N THR A 2 -12.37 -27.66 2.96
CA THR A 2 -13.15 -26.42 3.12
C THR A 2 -14.36 -26.47 2.20
N LYS A 3 -15.53 -26.09 2.70
CA LYS A 3 -16.76 -26.01 1.88
C LYS A 3 -16.58 -24.90 0.83
N LEU A 4 -16.86 -25.23 -0.43
CA LEU A 4 -16.87 -24.27 -1.53
C LEU A 4 -18.32 -23.89 -1.89
N VAL A 5 -18.50 -22.65 -2.34
CA VAL A 5 -19.75 -22.15 -2.92
C VAL A 5 -19.46 -21.33 -4.17
N THR A 6 -20.37 -21.34 -5.13
CA THR A 6 -20.26 -20.51 -6.32
C THR A 6 -20.66 -19.07 -5.99
N ASN A 7 -19.77 -18.12 -6.23
CA ASN A 7 -20.03 -16.69 -6.01
C ASN A 7 -20.82 -16.05 -7.18
N ALA A 8 -21.16 -14.76 -7.06
CA ALA A 8 -21.90 -14.03 -8.10
C ALA A 8 -21.15 -13.87 -9.44
N ALA A 9 -19.84 -14.11 -9.46
CA ALA A 9 -19.02 -14.16 -10.68
C ALA A 9 -18.92 -15.58 -11.27
N GLY A 10 -19.67 -16.56 -10.74
CA GLY A 10 -19.65 -17.94 -11.23
C GLY A 10 -18.41 -18.75 -10.83
N ARG A 11 -17.69 -18.32 -9.79
CA ARG A 11 -16.44 -18.97 -9.34
C ARG A 11 -16.66 -19.71 -8.02
N ASP A 12 -16.11 -20.91 -7.91
CA ASP A 12 -16.12 -21.67 -6.65
C ASP A 12 -15.08 -21.11 -5.68
N VAL A 13 -15.54 -20.66 -4.52
CA VAL A 13 -14.72 -20.01 -3.50
C VAL A 13 -14.96 -20.61 -2.11
N PRO A 14 -13.96 -20.62 -1.21
CA PRO A 14 -14.13 -21.07 0.16
C PRO A 14 -15.02 -20.12 0.96
N VAL A 15 -15.83 -20.69 1.86
CA VAL A 15 -16.61 -19.91 2.85
C VAL A 15 -15.91 -19.77 4.21
N GLU A 16 -14.74 -20.39 4.35
CA GLU A 16 -13.89 -20.30 5.53
C GLU A 16 -12.43 -20.28 5.09
N ILE A 17 -11.66 -19.31 5.58
CA ILE A 17 -10.25 -19.13 5.27
C ILE A 17 -9.50 -18.99 6.60
N ASN A 18 -8.48 -19.82 6.83
CA ASN A 18 -7.68 -19.80 8.06
C ASN A 18 -8.52 -19.91 9.36
N GLY A 19 -9.67 -20.60 9.32
CA GLY A 19 -10.58 -20.73 10.46
C GLY A 19 -11.53 -19.54 10.67
N ALA A 20 -11.47 -18.51 9.81
CA ALA A 20 -12.38 -17.38 9.81
C ALA A 20 -13.42 -17.50 8.69
N ALA A 21 -14.66 -17.08 8.95
CA ALA A 21 -15.69 -17.02 7.92
C ALA A 21 -15.28 -16.05 6.80
N ALA A 22 -15.48 -16.45 5.55
CA ALA A 22 -15.24 -15.63 4.38
C ALA A 22 -16.56 -15.36 3.66
N VAL A 23 -16.74 -14.11 3.20
CA VAL A 23 -17.93 -13.70 2.45
C VAL A 23 -17.65 -13.86 0.95
N PRO A 24 -18.33 -14.77 0.24
CA PRO A 24 -18.23 -14.86 -1.21
C PRO A 24 -18.67 -13.56 -1.87
N PHE A 25 -18.08 -13.20 -3.01
CA PHE A 25 -18.51 -12.03 -3.78
C PHE A 25 -20.01 -12.13 -4.14
N GLU A 26 -20.80 -11.17 -3.66
CA GLU A 26 -22.27 -11.14 -3.81
C GLU A 26 -22.74 -10.35 -5.05
N GLY A 27 -21.81 -9.72 -5.77
CA GLY A 27 -22.11 -8.80 -6.87
C GLY A 27 -21.70 -7.36 -6.55
N VAL A 28 -21.66 -6.52 -7.58
CA VAL A 28 -21.28 -5.10 -7.44
C VAL A 28 -22.33 -4.38 -6.58
N GLY A 29 -21.88 -3.77 -5.47
CA GLY A 29 -22.74 -3.00 -4.57
C GLY A 29 -23.73 -3.83 -3.72
N ALA A 30 -23.64 -5.16 -3.76
CA ALA A 30 -24.55 -6.05 -3.04
C ALA A 30 -24.19 -6.17 -1.55
N HIS A 31 -22.90 -6.30 -1.23
CA HIS A 31 -22.44 -6.39 0.14
C HIS A 31 -22.52 -5.03 0.85
N ARG A 32 -23.12 -5.00 2.04
CA ARG A 32 -23.23 -3.81 2.89
C ARG A 32 -22.78 -4.15 4.31
N PRO A 33 -21.74 -3.48 4.85
CA PRO A 33 -21.29 -3.73 6.21
C PRO A 33 -22.34 -3.25 7.21
N THR A 34 -22.43 -3.93 8.35
CA THR A 34 -23.28 -3.55 9.49
C THR A 34 -22.45 -3.51 10.77
N GLY A 35 -22.87 -2.69 11.74
CA GLY A 35 -22.20 -2.61 13.04
C GLY A 35 -21.30 -1.37 13.18
N HIS A 36 -20.31 -1.47 14.05
CA HIS A 36 -19.34 -0.41 14.33
C HIS A 36 -17.97 -0.78 13.78
N LYS A 37 -17.15 0.24 13.51
CA LYS A 37 -15.74 0.04 13.18
C LYS A 37 -15.02 -0.61 14.36
N ALA A 38 -13.98 -1.37 14.06
CA ALA A 38 -13.00 -1.80 15.04
C ALA A 38 -12.39 -0.58 15.75
N ALA A 39 -11.96 -0.77 17.00
CA ALA A 39 -11.27 0.25 17.77
C ALA A 39 -10.11 -0.40 18.53
N PRO A 40 -8.93 0.25 18.59
CA PRO A 40 -7.85 -0.24 19.43
C PRO A 40 -8.19 -0.06 20.92
N PRO A 41 -7.41 -0.68 21.83
CA PRO A 41 -7.47 -0.40 23.26
C PRO A 41 -7.36 1.10 23.54
N VAL A 42 -8.03 1.58 24.59
CA VAL A 42 -7.94 2.98 25.02
C VAL A 42 -6.63 3.19 25.78
N PRO A 43 -5.67 3.99 25.26
CA PRO A 43 -4.44 4.28 25.99
C PRO A 43 -4.65 5.35 27.06
N THR A 44 -3.76 5.41 28.05
CA THR A 44 -3.67 6.51 29.02
C THR A 44 -2.26 7.04 29.11
N CYS A 45 -2.09 8.38 29.19
CA CYS A 45 -0.77 9.01 29.35
C CYS A 45 -0.01 8.52 30.58
N SER A 46 -0.69 7.96 31.58
CA SER A 46 -0.06 7.36 32.76
C SER A 46 0.78 6.11 32.44
N ASP A 47 0.55 5.45 31.31
CA ASP A 47 1.27 4.26 30.88
C ASP A 47 2.50 4.59 30.01
N TYR A 48 2.73 5.87 29.70
CA TYR A 48 3.84 6.34 28.84
C TYR A 48 4.82 7.24 29.62
N PRO A 49 6.04 7.44 29.09
CA PRO A 49 7.02 8.34 29.69
C PRO A 49 6.47 9.75 29.92
N VAL A 50 6.80 10.33 31.08
CA VAL A 50 6.29 11.65 31.52
C VAL A 50 6.74 12.78 30.60
N ASP A 51 7.91 12.65 29.98
CA ASP A 51 8.44 13.58 28.97
C ASP A 51 7.85 13.37 27.57
N GLY A 52 7.03 12.33 27.39
CA GLY A 52 6.42 11.95 26.13
C GLY A 52 7.36 11.24 25.15
N TYR A 53 8.63 11.00 25.51
CA TYR A 53 9.61 10.43 24.58
C TYR A 53 9.57 8.90 24.65
N LYS A 54 9.13 8.29 23.56
CA LYS A 54 8.81 6.86 23.44
C LYS A 54 9.95 6.04 22.82
N VAL A 55 11.18 6.59 22.82
CA VAL A 55 12.32 5.94 22.18
C VAL A 55 12.76 4.73 23.00
N VAL A 56 12.85 3.58 22.36
CA VAL A 56 13.35 2.33 22.95
C VAL A 56 14.58 1.82 22.20
N LYS A 57 15.31 0.92 22.85
CA LYS A 57 16.67 0.53 22.44
C LYS A 57 16.73 -0.12 21.06
N ASP A 58 15.87 -1.09 20.80
CA ASP A 58 15.92 -1.94 19.61
C ASP A 58 14.56 -2.61 19.35
N LEU A 59 14.42 -3.25 18.18
CA LEU A 59 13.20 -3.98 17.79
C LEU A 59 12.86 -5.12 18.77
N GLY A 60 13.85 -5.79 19.35
CA GLY A 60 13.62 -6.85 20.32
C GLY A 60 12.94 -6.32 21.59
N THR A 61 13.43 -5.18 22.10
CA THR A 61 12.82 -4.45 23.22
C THR A 61 11.41 -3.99 22.87
N ALA A 62 11.23 -3.44 21.66
CA ALA A 62 9.93 -2.96 21.22
C ALA A 62 8.89 -4.09 21.14
N LEU A 63 9.25 -5.22 20.54
CA LEU A 63 8.38 -6.39 20.44
C LEU A 63 8.07 -7.03 21.80
N ALA A 64 9.04 -7.05 22.73
CA ALA A 64 8.82 -7.52 24.09
C ALA A 64 7.84 -6.62 24.86
N ASN A 65 8.00 -5.29 24.77
CA ASN A 65 7.09 -4.32 25.37
C ASN A 65 5.68 -4.39 24.77
N ALA A 66 5.58 -4.69 23.47
CA ALA A 66 4.32 -4.93 22.77
C ALA A 66 3.65 -6.27 23.16
N GLY A 67 4.30 -7.09 23.99
CA GLY A 67 3.75 -8.37 24.46
C GLY A 67 3.73 -9.45 23.38
N LEU A 68 4.71 -9.44 22.45
CA LEU A 68 4.83 -10.41 21.37
C LEU A 68 4.69 -11.85 21.89
N ARG A 69 3.78 -12.61 21.28
CA ARG A 69 3.51 -14.02 21.58
C ARG A 69 3.05 -14.76 20.33
N ASP A 70 2.98 -16.08 20.43
CA ASP A 70 2.58 -16.94 19.34
C ASP A 70 1.20 -16.59 18.78
N GLY A 71 1.04 -16.72 17.46
CA GLY A 71 -0.25 -16.53 16.78
C GLY A 71 -0.66 -15.08 16.51
N MET A 72 0.11 -14.09 16.96
CA MET A 72 -0.19 -12.67 16.72
C MET A 72 -0.12 -12.28 15.24
N THR A 73 -0.88 -11.24 14.89
CA THR A 73 -0.82 -10.55 13.61
C THR A 73 0.14 -9.36 13.71
N VAL A 74 1.22 -9.42 12.93
CA VAL A 74 2.20 -8.33 12.79
C VAL A 74 2.02 -7.67 11.43
N SER A 75 1.72 -6.38 11.40
CA SER A 75 1.53 -5.64 10.16
C SER A 75 2.75 -4.79 9.79
N SER A 76 2.88 -4.54 8.49
CA SER A 76 3.86 -3.61 7.95
C SER A 76 3.33 -2.92 6.70
N HIS A 77 4.03 -1.88 6.25
CA HIS A 77 3.72 -1.19 5.00
C HIS A 77 4.85 -1.32 3.98
N HIS A 78 4.62 -0.84 2.75
CA HIS A 78 5.51 -1.13 1.61
C HIS A 78 6.00 0.10 0.85
N HIS A 79 6.00 1.28 1.46
CA HIS A 79 6.44 2.50 0.77
C HIS A 79 7.94 2.46 0.39
N LEU A 80 8.76 1.71 1.12
CA LEU A 80 10.17 1.45 0.78
C LEU A 80 10.35 0.40 -0.34
N ARG A 81 9.26 -0.25 -0.79
CA ARG A 81 9.23 -1.20 -1.91
C ARG A 81 10.29 -2.29 -1.79
N ASN A 82 11.18 -2.41 -2.77
CA ASN A 82 12.25 -3.42 -2.78
C ASN A 82 13.49 -2.98 -1.97
N GLY A 83 13.45 -1.78 -1.39
CA GLY A 83 14.47 -1.27 -0.48
C GLY A 83 14.15 -1.52 0.99
N ASP A 84 13.04 -2.16 1.35
CA ASP A 84 12.69 -2.36 2.76
C ASP A 84 13.67 -3.27 3.50
N HIS A 85 14.17 -2.80 4.65
CA HIS A 85 14.96 -3.62 5.58
C HIS A 85 14.17 -3.95 6.86
N VAL A 86 13.10 -3.21 7.15
CA VAL A 86 12.41 -3.26 8.44
C VAL A 86 11.66 -4.58 8.61
N ALA A 87 10.91 -5.06 7.61
CA ALA A 87 10.14 -6.30 7.74
C ALA A 87 11.05 -7.50 8.04
N ASN A 88 12.19 -7.61 7.35
CA ASN A 88 13.18 -8.64 7.61
C ASN A 88 13.73 -8.56 9.04
N ALA A 89 14.06 -7.36 9.53
CA ALA A 89 14.59 -7.15 10.87
C ALA A 89 13.56 -7.47 11.97
N VAL A 90 12.28 -7.11 11.76
CA VAL A 90 11.19 -7.39 12.70
C VAL A 90 11.01 -8.90 12.89
N PHE A 91 10.91 -9.66 11.80
CA PHE A 91 10.69 -11.10 11.93
C PHE A 91 11.94 -11.85 12.39
N ALA A 92 13.15 -11.34 12.11
CA ALA A 92 14.37 -11.86 12.73
C ALA A 92 14.37 -11.64 14.25
N ALA A 93 13.97 -10.46 14.72
CA ALA A 93 13.83 -10.18 16.15
C ALA A 93 12.72 -11.04 16.81
N ALA A 94 11.59 -11.22 16.12
CA ALA A 94 10.51 -12.10 16.59
C ALA A 94 10.96 -13.57 16.69
N ALA A 95 11.72 -14.05 15.70
CA ALA A 95 12.31 -15.38 15.72
C ALA A 95 13.29 -15.56 16.89
N ALA A 96 14.14 -14.56 17.16
CA ALA A 96 15.08 -14.57 18.28
C ALA A 96 14.37 -14.55 19.64
N ALA A 97 13.21 -13.90 19.73
CA ALA A 97 12.34 -13.93 20.91
C ALA A 97 11.59 -15.29 21.07
N GLY A 98 11.71 -16.19 20.09
CA GLY A 98 11.10 -17.52 20.13
C GLY A 98 9.64 -17.58 19.67
N ALA A 99 9.09 -16.48 19.13
CA ALA A 99 7.71 -16.43 18.67
C ALA A 99 7.46 -17.36 17.47
N LYS A 100 6.27 -17.98 17.44
CA LYS A 100 5.84 -18.92 16.41
C LYS A 100 4.43 -18.62 15.92
N GLY A 101 4.13 -19.10 14.72
CA GLY A 101 2.78 -19.04 14.17
C GLY A 101 2.27 -17.62 13.88
N LEU A 102 3.16 -16.63 13.72
CA LEU A 102 2.76 -15.25 13.46
C LEU A 102 2.10 -15.12 12.09
N ARG A 103 1.04 -14.33 11.99
CA ARG A 103 0.50 -13.88 10.70
C ARG A 103 1.22 -12.60 10.30
N TRP A 104 1.83 -12.60 9.12
CA TRP A 104 2.35 -11.36 8.55
C TRP A 104 1.27 -10.69 7.71
N PHE A 105 0.94 -9.44 8.04
CA PHE A 105 -0.10 -8.65 7.39
C PHE A 105 0.46 -7.38 6.69
N PRO A 106 1.31 -7.53 5.66
CA PRO A 106 1.87 -6.40 4.94
C PRO A 106 0.83 -5.75 4.03
N SER A 107 0.95 -4.44 3.77
CA SER A 107 0.19 -3.85 2.65
C SER A 107 0.66 -4.35 1.28
N ALA A 108 1.96 -4.65 1.13
CA ALA A 108 2.49 -5.51 0.08
C ALA A 108 3.89 -6.06 0.47
N ALA A 109 4.28 -7.19 -0.10
CA ALA A 109 5.60 -7.77 0.02
C ALA A 109 6.36 -7.68 -1.30
N PHE A 110 7.70 -7.58 -1.24
CA PHE A 110 8.62 -7.40 -2.36
C PHE A 110 9.72 -8.47 -2.35
N PRO A 111 10.50 -8.64 -3.44
CA PRO A 111 11.55 -9.65 -3.51
C PRO A 111 12.63 -9.52 -2.42
N CYS A 112 12.90 -8.33 -1.89
CA CYS A 112 13.78 -8.11 -0.74
C CYS A 112 13.35 -8.88 0.53
N HIS A 113 12.10 -9.30 0.62
CA HIS A 113 11.57 -10.09 1.74
C HIS A 113 11.73 -11.62 1.54
N ALA A 114 12.43 -12.07 0.50
CA ALA A 114 12.74 -13.49 0.29
C ALA A 114 13.35 -14.21 1.50
N PRO A 115 14.20 -13.58 2.35
CA PRO A 115 14.71 -14.22 3.57
C PRO A 115 13.61 -14.70 4.53
N LEU A 116 12.41 -14.10 4.49
CA LEU A 116 11.29 -14.53 5.34
C LEU A 116 10.76 -15.92 4.98
N ILE A 117 11.16 -16.50 3.85
CA ILE A 117 10.82 -17.89 3.48
C ILE A 117 11.37 -18.87 4.53
N GLU A 118 12.59 -18.67 5.02
CA GLU A 118 13.17 -19.52 6.06
C GLU A 118 12.38 -19.43 7.39
N LEU A 119 11.81 -18.25 7.66
CA LEU A 119 10.97 -18.01 8.83
C LEU A 119 9.57 -18.61 8.67
N MET A 120 9.07 -18.76 7.44
CA MET A 120 7.86 -19.53 7.14
C MET A 120 8.11 -21.04 7.31
N ASP A 121 9.21 -21.56 6.75
CA ASP A 121 9.58 -22.97 6.84
C ASP A 121 9.78 -23.41 8.31
N SER A 122 10.49 -22.58 9.10
CA SER A 122 10.72 -22.83 10.54
C SER A 122 9.51 -22.55 11.44
N GLY A 123 8.40 -22.07 10.87
CA GLY A 123 7.13 -21.83 11.58
C GLY A 123 7.09 -20.59 12.47
N VAL A 124 8.05 -19.67 12.33
CA VAL A 124 7.95 -18.33 12.95
C VAL A 124 6.78 -17.60 12.33
N ILE A 125 6.70 -17.59 10.99
CA ILE A 125 5.58 -17.03 10.23
C ILE A 125 4.68 -18.18 9.78
N HIS A 126 3.39 -18.11 10.09
CA HIS A 126 2.40 -19.11 9.68
C HIS A 126 2.00 -18.94 8.20
N HIS A 127 1.68 -17.71 7.83
CA HIS A 127 1.20 -17.34 6.50
C HIS A 127 1.26 -15.81 6.33
N ILE A 128 1.11 -15.38 5.08
CA ILE A 128 1.06 -13.97 4.70
C ILE A 128 -0.35 -13.65 4.20
N GLU A 129 -0.89 -12.55 4.69
CA GLU A 129 -2.11 -11.97 4.15
C GLU A 129 -1.86 -10.53 3.73
N GLY A 130 -1.80 -10.30 2.42
CA GLY A 130 -1.34 -9.07 1.82
C GLY A 130 -0.92 -9.30 0.39
N SER A 131 -0.68 -8.24 -0.37
CA SER A 131 -0.22 -8.37 -1.74
C SER A 131 1.17 -9.04 -1.76
N MET A 132 1.34 -10.11 -2.52
CA MET A 132 2.62 -10.84 -2.64
C MET A 132 3.11 -10.83 -4.08
N ASN A 133 4.42 -10.78 -4.28
CA ASN A 133 5.04 -10.88 -5.60
C ASN A 133 6.33 -11.71 -5.52
N GLY A 134 6.88 -12.04 -6.69
CA GLY A 134 8.20 -12.66 -6.81
C GLY A 134 8.34 -13.93 -5.96
N PRO A 135 9.44 -14.08 -5.19
CA PRO A 135 9.71 -15.29 -4.42
C PRO A 135 8.61 -15.69 -3.43
N LEU A 136 7.99 -14.73 -2.75
CA LEU A 136 6.93 -15.02 -1.77
C LEU A 136 5.63 -15.45 -2.43
N GLY A 137 5.29 -14.85 -3.57
CA GLY A 137 4.14 -15.27 -4.36
C GLY A 137 4.34 -16.67 -4.98
N ALA A 138 5.55 -16.98 -5.45
CA ALA A 138 5.91 -18.33 -5.90
C ALA A 138 5.80 -19.36 -4.75
N TYR A 139 6.33 -19.04 -3.57
CA TYR A 139 6.22 -19.88 -2.38
C TYR A 139 4.75 -20.14 -1.99
N CYS A 140 3.91 -19.10 -2.02
CA CYS A 140 2.47 -19.23 -1.79
C CYS A 140 1.80 -20.14 -2.84
N SER A 141 2.15 -19.98 -4.12
CA SER A 141 1.57 -20.74 -5.23
C SER A 141 1.92 -22.23 -5.18
N GLU A 142 3.07 -22.56 -4.58
CA GLU A 142 3.52 -23.94 -4.35
C GLU A 142 2.86 -24.59 -3.11
N GLY A 143 1.95 -23.89 -2.43
CA GLY A 143 1.20 -24.42 -1.29
C GLY A 143 2.05 -24.66 -0.04
N LYS A 144 3.16 -23.94 0.10
CA LYS A 144 4.13 -24.15 1.19
C LYS A 144 3.80 -23.40 2.50
N MET A 145 2.91 -22.41 2.45
CA MET A 145 2.43 -21.74 3.66
C MET A 145 1.60 -22.70 4.52
N ARG A 146 1.66 -22.55 5.85
CA ARG A 146 0.86 -23.35 6.78
C ARG A 146 -0.62 -22.97 6.74
N GLY A 147 -0.89 -21.70 6.46
CA GLY A 147 -2.23 -21.16 6.18
C GLY A 147 -2.41 -20.80 4.71
N MET A 148 -3.65 -20.47 4.34
CA MET A 148 -3.98 -19.92 3.03
C MET A 148 -3.56 -18.45 2.95
N GLY A 149 -2.78 -18.10 1.94
CA GLY A 149 -2.47 -16.70 1.65
C GLY A 149 -3.72 -15.97 1.15
N VAL A 150 -3.92 -14.73 1.60
CA VAL A 150 -5.07 -13.89 1.20
C VAL A 150 -4.58 -12.59 0.60
N LEU A 151 -4.98 -12.34 -0.64
CA LEU A 151 -4.71 -11.07 -1.31
C LEU A 151 -5.85 -10.09 -1.05
N ARG A 152 -5.51 -8.87 -0.66
CA ARG A 152 -6.46 -7.77 -0.53
C ARG A 152 -5.98 -6.61 -1.38
N SER A 153 -6.93 -5.97 -2.07
CA SER A 153 -6.65 -4.70 -2.71
C SER A 153 -6.33 -3.64 -1.66
N HIS A 154 -5.78 -2.48 -2.05
CA HIS A 154 -5.48 -1.43 -1.08
C HIS A 154 -6.70 -0.97 -0.27
N GLY A 155 -7.84 -0.76 -0.93
CA GLY A 155 -9.12 -0.46 -0.26
C GLY A 155 -9.64 -1.63 0.57
N GLY A 156 -9.52 -2.86 0.06
CA GLY A 156 -9.93 -4.08 0.76
C GLY A 156 -9.13 -4.33 2.03
N ARG A 157 -7.82 -4.02 2.03
CA ARG A 157 -6.99 -4.10 3.24
C ARG A 157 -7.46 -3.10 4.29
N TRP A 158 -7.72 -1.86 3.89
CA TRP A 158 -8.24 -0.85 4.82
C TRP A 158 -9.55 -1.32 5.46
N GLN A 159 -10.48 -1.84 4.66
CA GLN A 159 -11.76 -2.37 5.13
C GLN A 159 -11.58 -3.52 6.10
N ALA A 160 -10.75 -4.51 5.74
CA ALA A 160 -10.52 -5.67 6.59
C ALA A 160 -10.02 -5.28 8.00
N ILE A 161 -9.16 -4.25 8.10
CA ILE A 161 -8.75 -3.69 9.38
C ILE A 161 -9.90 -2.94 10.06
N GLN A 162 -10.48 -1.96 9.34
CA GLN A 162 -11.50 -1.06 9.85
C GLN A 162 -12.74 -1.81 10.37
N ASP A 163 -13.14 -2.88 9.70
CA ASP A 163 -14.37 -3.60 9.97
C ASP A 163 -14.15 -4.78 10.93
N GLY A 164 -12.91 -4.98 11.39
CA GLY A 164 -12.56 -6.01 12.37
C GLY A 164 -12.43 -7.43 11.80
N GLU A 165 -12.42 -7.60 10.47
CA GLU A 165 -12.06 -8.88 9.84
C GLU A 165 -10.61 -9.26 10.16
N VAL A 166 -9.74 -8.27 10.26
CA VAL A 166 -8.33 -8.42 10.59
C VAL A 166 -7.99 -7.52 11.76
N HIS A 167 -7.75 -8.13 12.91
CA HIS A 167 -7.16 -7.49 14.07
C HIS A 167 -5.64 -7.49 13.95
N ILE A 168 -5.00 -6.34 14.21
CA ILE A 168 -3.55 -6.18 14.18
C ILE A 168 -3.07 -6.05 15.62
N ASP A 169 -2.32 -7.03 16.11
CA ASP A 169 -1.73 -6.97 17.45
C ASP A 169 -0.58 -5.95 17.49
N ILE A 170 0.32 -6.01 16.49
CA ILE A 170 1.51 -5.15 16.44
C ILE A 170 1.68 -4.60 15.03
N ALA A 171 1.66 -3.27 14.90
CA ALA A 171 2.02 -2.58 13.67
C ALA A 171 3.46 -2.09 13.75
N VAL A 172 4.27 -2.39 12.73
CA VAL A 172 5.61 -1.82 12.58
C VAL A 172 5.66 -0.90 11.36
N ILE A 173 5.92 0.38 11.60
CA ILE A 173 5.91 1.44 10.60
C ILE A 173 7.33 1.94 10.36
N ALA A 174 7.91 1.56 9.23
CA ALA A 174 9.13 2.19 8.72
C ALA A 174 8.84 3.66 8.37
N ALA A 175 9.53 4.60 9.00
CA ALA A 175 9.36 6.02 8.79
C ALA A 175 10.72 6.68 8.50
N PRO A 176 10.93 7.21 7.29
CA PRO A 176 12.17 7.89 6.92
C PRO A 176 12.57 9.06 7.82
N THR A 177 11.64 9.67 8.54
CA THR A 177 11.92 10.63 9.61
C THR A 177 10.86 10.53 10.69
N ALA A 178 11.27 10.58 11.96
CA ALA A 178 10.37 10.63 13.11
C ALA A 178 10.97 11.43 14.27
N ASP A 179 10.15 11.91 15.19
CA ASP A 179 10.58 12.49 16.46
C ASP A 179 10.42 11.50 17.63
N PRO A 180 10.99 11.77 18.82
CA PRO A 180 10.84 10.92 20.00
C PRO A 180 9.41 10.70 20.48
N PHE A 181 8.46 11.59 20.15
CA PHE A 181 7.04 11.42 20.50
C PHE A 181 6.32 10.42 19.58
N GLY A 182 6.89 10.15 18.40
CA GLY A 182 6.39 9.23 17.39
C GLY A 182 5.70 9.92 16.21
N ASN A 183 5.75 11.26 16.10
CA ASN A 183 5.30 11.89 14.87
C ASN A 183 6.25 11.52 13.73
N ALA A 184 5.70 11.15 12.58
CA ALA A 184 6.49 10.60 11.49
C ALA A 184 6.01 11.07 10.10
N THR A 185 6.97 11.13 9.18
CA THR A 185 6.77 11.48 7.76
C THR A 185 7.68 10.66 6.84
N GLY A 186 7.23 10.46 5.60
CA GLY A 186 7.99 9.82 4.53
C GLY A 186 8.72 10.78 3.58
N ASP A 187 8.47 12.08 3.63
CA ASP A 187 8.87 13.05 2.59
C ASP A 187 10.30 13.61 2.74
N ARG A 188 11.03 13.17 3.77
CA ARG A 188 12.38 13.62 4.11
C ARG A 188 13.16 12.54 4.87
N GLY A 189 14.45 12.78 5.04
CA GLY A 189 15.39 11.82 5.62
C GLY A 189 16.17 11.03 4.57
N PRO A 190 17.16 10.23 4.99
CA PRO A 190 18.06 9.51 4.09
C PRO A 190 17.35 8.42 3.28
N THR A 191 16.19 7.94 3.75
CA THR A 191 15.39 6.89 3.12
C THR A 191 14.00 7.38 2.69
N ALA A 192 13.87 8.68 2.39
CA ALA A 192 12.59 9.31 2.05
C ALA A 192 11.82 8.56 0.95
N CYS A 193 10.55 8.27 1.20
CA CYS A 193 9.62 7.54 0.31
C CYS A 193 8.35 8.33 -0.04
N GLY A 194 8.31 9.62 0.30
CA GLY A 194 7.19 10.52 0.01
C GLY A 194 6.13 10.46 1.10
N LEU A 195 5.23 9.48 1.03
CA LEU A 195 4.12 9.36 1.96
C LEU A 195 4.09 8.04 2.74
N LEU A 196 3.35 8.04 3.85
CA LEU A 196 3.09 6.87 4.70
C LEU A 196 1.61 6.44 4.67
N GLY A 197 0.89 6.72 3.56
CA GLY A 197 -0.56 6.52 3.43
C GLY A 197 -1.06 5.09 3.70
N PHE A 198 -0.32 4.06 3.27
CA PHE A 198 -0.67 2.66 3.56
C PHE A 198 -0.52 2.26 5.03
N ALA A 199 0.30 2.98 5.82
CA ALA A 199 0.53 2.70 7.23
C ALA A 199 -0.50 3.37 8.14
N LEU A 200 -1.34 4.25 7.59
CA LEU A 200 -2.29 5.03 8.37
C LEU A 200 -3.32 4.15 9.09
N ALA A 201 -3.86 3.12 8.42
CA ALA A 201 -4.76 2.16 9.06
C ALA A 201 -4.06 1.43 10.22
N ASP A 202 -2.84 0.96 9.98
CA ASP A 202 -2.01 0.27 10.96
C ASP A 202 -1.84 1.13 12.22
N SER A 203 -1.54 2.43 12.06
CA SER A 203 -1.42 3.35 13.19
C SER A 203 -2.74 3.59 13.95
N ILE A 204 -3.88 3.55 13.27
CA ILE A 204 -5.18 3.90 13.88
C ILE A 204 -5.81 2.70 14.60
N TYR A 205 -5.57 1.48 14.11
CA TYR A 205 -6.34 0.30 14.52
C TYR A 205 -5.51 -0.82 15.18
N ALA A 206 -4.17 -0.76 15.14
CA ALA A 206 -3.37 -1.77 15.83
C ALA A 206 -3.40 -1.58 17.35
N ASP A 207 -3.27 -2.67 18.10
CA ASP A 207 -3.19 -2.60 19.56
C ASP A 207 -1.90 -1.95 20.05
N HIS A 208 -0.80 -2.14 19.30
CA HIS A 208 0.50 -1.58 19.60
C HIS A 208 1.24 -1.16 18.34
N VAL A 209 1.76 0.07 18.30
CA VAL A 209 2.37 0.68 17.13
C VAL A 209 3.83 1.07 17.41
N VAL A 210 4.72 0.50 16.62
CA VAL A 210 6.16 0.78 16.66
C VAL A 210 6.55 1.56 15.40
N VAL A 211 7.06 2.78 15.56
CA VAL A 211 7.71 3.52 14.48
C VAL A 211 9.20 3.20 14.47
N VAL A 212 9.74 2.91 13.29
CA VAL A 212 11.16 2.60 13.07
C VAL A 212 11.75 3.63 12.13
N THR A 213 12.75 4.38 12.57
CA THR A 213 13.37 5.48 11.80
C THR A 213 14.88 5.35 11.71
N ASP A 214 15.47 5.83 10.62
CA ASP A 214 16.91 6.06 10.49
C ASP A 214 17.28 7.55 10.50
N ASN A 215 16.31 8.41 10.82
CA ASN A 215 16.50 9.84 10.99
C ASN A 215 15.60 10.34 12.11
N LEU A 216 16.05 10.13 13.36
CA LEU A 216 15.41 10.72 14.53
C LEU A 216 15.73 12.21 14.57
N VAL A 217 14.70 13.05 14.59
CA VAL A 217 14.83 14.52 14.67
C VAL A 217 14.25 15.05 15.97
N ASP A 218 14.63 16.28 16.34
CA ASP A 218 14.02 16.96 17.48
C ASP A 218 12.52 17.19 17.25
N PHE A 219 11.74 17.15 18.33
CA PHE A 219 10.32 17.46 18.28
C PHE A 219 10.09 18.95 17.92
N PRO A 220 9.13 19.27 17.03
CA PRO A 220 8.23 18.35 16.32
C PRO A 220 8.74 17.95 14.92
N CYS A 221 8.60 16.65 14.59
CA CYS A 221 8.71 16.18 13.20
C CYS A 221 7.44 16.60 12.43
N ILE A 222 7.57 17.33 11.32
CA ILE A 222 6.43 17.75 10.48
C ILE A 222 6.70 17.48 8.99
N PRO A 223 5.67 17.14 8.19
CA PRO A 223 4.25 17.01 8.54
C PRO A 223 3.92 15.70 9.28
N TRP A 224 2.78 15.66 9.99
CA TRP A 224 2.32 14.46 10.71
C TRP A 224 1.54 13.52 9.79
N GLN A 225 2.25 12.77 8.96
CA GLN A 225 1.62 11.71 8.16
C GLN A 225 1.16 10.55 9.06
N ILE A 226 1.93 10.26 10.10
CA ILE A 226 1.53 9.45 11.26
C ILE A 226 1.67 10.32 12.51
N GLN A 227 0.65 10.33 13.35
CA GLN A 227 0.61 11.14 14.57
C GLN A 227 1.19 10.35 15.73
N GLY A 228 2.04 10.96 16.56
CA GLY A 228 2.66 10.27 17.70
C GLY A 228 1.67 9.79 18.76
N ASN A 229 0.44 10.32 18.78
CA ASN A 229 -0.64 9.82 19.64
C ASN A 229 -1.12 8.40 19.28
N ASN A 230 -0.84 7.97 18.05
CA ASN A 230 -1.09 6.61 17.58
C ASN A 230 0.10 5.68 17.80
N VAL A 231 1.22 6.17 18.35
CA VAL A 231 2.49 5.45 18.40
C VAL A 231 2.83 5.13 19.85
N ASP A 232 3.21 3.89 20.11
CA ASP A 232 3.61 3.43 21.44
C ASP A 232 5.11 3.52 21.67
N GLN A 233 5.89 3.22 20.63
CA GLN A 233 7.34 3.14 20.72
C GLN A 233 8.02 3.65 19.44
N VAL A 234 9.20 4.23 19.60
CA VAL A 234 10.09 4.66 18.51
C VAL A 234 11.41 3.90 18.60
N VAL A 235 11.83 3.27 17.50
CA VAL A 235 13.10 2.55 17.39
C VAL A 235 13.96 3.25 16.36
N VAL A 236 15.23 3.50 16.70
CA VAL A 236 16.21 4.05 15.76
C VAL A 236 17.05 2.90 15.19
N MET A 237 17.15 2.84 13.86
CA MET A 237 18.02 1.92 13.14
C MET A 237 19.04 2.72 12.31
N ASP A 238 20.19 2.13 12.03
CA ASP A 238 21.19 2.80 11.17
C ASP A 238 20.67 3.04 9.75
N ARG A 239 19.81 2.14 9.25
CA ARG A 239 19.21 2.22 7.92
C ARG A 239 17.93 1.40 7.85
N ILE A 240 16.80 2.04 7.56
CA ILE A 240 15.50 1.34 7.44
C ILE A 240 15.26 0.81 6.02
N GLY A 241 15.99 1.32 5.03
CA GLY A 241 15.90 0.82 3.68
C GLY A 241 16.82 1.50 2.67
N ASP A 242 16.53 1.29 1.39
CA ASP A 242 17.30 1.80 0.26
C ASP A 242 16.45 2.71 -0.63
N ALA A 243 16.66 4.03 -0.53
CA ALA A 243 15.88 5.02 -1.28
C ALA A 243 16.00 4.84 -2.80
N ASP A 244 17.16 4.39 -3.29
CA ASP A 244 17.39 4.17 -4.72
C ASP A 244 16.54 3.01 -5.26
N LYS A 245 16.02 2.15 -4.38
CA LYS A 245 15.14 1.01 -4.72
C LYS A 245 13.65 1.34 -4.58
N ILE A 246 13.31 2.61 -4.32
CA ILE A 246 11.93 3.10 -4.47
C ILE A 246 11.57 3.16 -5.96
N VAL A 247 12.55 3.40 -6.85
CA VAL A 247 12.36 3.25 -8.29
C VAL A 247 12.40 1.77 -8.66
N SER A 248 11.47 1.31 -9.49
CA SER A 248 11.41 -0.08 -9.96
C SER A 248 11.59 -0.11 -11.48
N GLY A 249 12.09 -1.20 -12.07
CA GLY A 249 12.16 -1.29 -13.54
C GLY A 249 10.81 -1.08 -14.26
N THR A 250 9.68 -1.28 -13.57
CA THR A 250 8.36 -0.97 -14.13
C THR A 250 8.06 0.52 -14.23
N THR A 251 8.73 1.41 -13.48
CA THR A 251 8.48 2.86 -13.46
C THR A 251 9.15 3.60 -14.61
N GLU A 252 9.80 2.89 -15.53
CA GLU A 252 10.33 3.47 -16.75
C GLU A 252 9.28 3.56 -17.86
N VAL A 253 9.41 4.59 -18.70
CA VAL A 253 8.65 4.72 -19.94
C VAL A 253 9.01 3.57 -20.86
N THR A 254 7.99 2.94 -21.46
CA THR A 254 8.23 1.84 -22.38
C THR A 254 8.92 2.30 -23.67
N ARG A 255 9.88 1.51 -24.15
CA ARG A 255 10.52 1.70 -25.46
C ARG A 255 9.93 0.80 -26.56
N SER A 256 8.93 -0.01 -26.22
CA SER A 256 8.26 -0.90 -27.18
C SER A 256 7.34 -0.07 -28.07
N PRO A 257 7.49 -0.13 -29.41
CA PRO A 257 6.64 0.63 -30.32
C PRO A 257 5.16 0.23 -30.18
N ASP A 258 4.86 -1.05 -29.99
CA ASP A 258 3.49 -1.53 -29.81
C ASP A 258 2.86 -0.98 -28.54
N ARG A 259 3.61 -0.94 -27.43
CA ARG A 259 3.12 -0.40 -26.16
C ARG A 259 2.94 1.12 -26.23
N LEU A 260 3.81 1.82 -26.95
CA LEU A 260 3.65 3.26 -27.21
C LEU A 260 2.42 3.54 -28.06
N LEU A 261 2.17 2.73 -29.10
CA LEU A 261 0.97 2.85 -29.93
C LEU A 261 -0.31 2.62 -29.11
N ILE A 262 -0.33 1.63 -28.22
CA ILE A 262 -1.47 1.40 -27.30
C ILE A 262 -1.69 2.63 -26.42
N ALA A 263 -0.63 3.19 -25.85
CA ALA A 263 -0.72 4.38 -25.00
C ALA A 263 -1.26 5.60 -25.76
N GLU A 264 -0.76 5.85 -26.97
CA GLU A 264 -1.21 6.94 -27.85
C GLU A 264 -2.69 6.77 -28.23
N LEU A 265 -3.08 5.58 -28.68
CA LEU A 265 -4.47 5.26 -29.03
C LEU A 265 -5.41 5.43 -27.84
N THR A 266 -4.97 5.08 -26.63
CA THR A 266 -5.75 5.26 -25.41
C THR A 266 -5.93 6.75 -25.07
N ALA A 267 -4.88 7.57 -25.21
CA ALA A 267 -4.95 9.01 -24.99
C ALA A 267 -5.89 9.69 -26.00
N ARG A 268 -5.75 9.34 -27.29
CA ARG A 268 -6.65 9.79 -28.36
C ARG A 268 -8.10 9.33 -28.13
N PHE A 269 -8.31 8.11 -27.64
CA PHE A 269 -9.65 7.66 -27.28
C PHE A 269 -10.27 8.55 -26.19
N CYS A 270 -9.54 8.87 -25.12
CA CYS A 270 -10.03 9.78 -24.09
C CYS A 270 -10.39 11.17 -24.64
N GLU A 271 -9.58 11.66 -25.58
CA GLU A 271 -9.83 12.92 -26.26
C GLU A 271 -11.11 12.88 -27.11
N GLU A 272 -11.21 11.92 -28.03
CA GLU A 272 -12.33 11.77 -28.96
C GLU A 272 -13.64 11.40 -28.25
N ALA A 273 -13.57 10.71 -27.12
CA ALA A 273 -14.72 10.42 -26.26
C ALA A 273 -15.20 11.65 -25.46
N GLY A 274 -14.51 12.78 -25.54
CA GLY A 274 -14.87 14.02 -24.82
C GLY A 274 -14.57 13.99 -23.33
N ILE A 275 -13.74 13.04 -22.85
CA ILE A 275 -13.31 12.96 -21.46
C ILE A 275 -12.31 14.08 -21.13
N VAL A 276 -11.42 14.39 -22.08
CA VAL A 276 -10.40 15.45 -21.93
C VAL A 276 -11.06 16.83 -22.12
N ARG A 277 -11.52 17.39 -21.00
CA ARG A 277 -12.18 18.70 -20.90
C ARG A 277 -11.67 19.44 -19.66
N ASP A 278 -11.83 20.75 -19.62
CA ASP A 278 -11.35 21.53 -18.47
C ASP A 278 -11.96 21.05 -17.15
N GLY A 279 -11.11 20.86 -16.15
CA GLY A 279 -11.46 20.34 -14.83
C GLY A 279 -11.64 18.81 -14.76
N PHE A 280 -11.34 18.05 -15.82
CA PHE A 280 -11.39 16.58 -15.75
C PHE A 280 -10.35 16.01 -14.76
N SER A 281 -10.51 14.75 -14.42
CA SER A 281 -9.64 14.02 -13.51
C SER A 281 -9.24 12.67 -14.10
N PHE A 282 -8.01 12.24 -13.80
CA PHE A 282 -7.56 10.93 -14.25
C PHE A 282 -6.60 10.29 -13.28
N GLN A 283 -6.50 8.97 -13.37
CA GLN A 283 -5.47 8.22 -12.67
C GLN A 283 -4.31 7.87 -13.60
N ALA A 284 -3.12 8.31 -13.20
CA ALA A 284 -1.88 7.96 -13.89
C ALA A 284 -1.36 6.60 -13.43
N GLY A 285 -0.95 5.78 -14.39
CA GLY A 285 -0.22 4.56 -14.11
C GLY A 285 1.24 4.85 -13.80
N ALA A 286 1.81 4.08 -12.89
CA ALA A 286 3.18 4.27 -12.43
C ALA A 286 4.23 3.58 -13.31
N GLY A 287 3.89 3.12 -14.51
CA GLY A 287 4.81 2.33 -15.30
C GLY A 287 4.39 1.91 -16.69
N GLY A 288 5.38 1.63 -17.56
CA GLY A 288 5.20 1.04 -18.87
C GLY A 288 4.20 1.80 -19.75
N THR A 289 3.23 1.06 -20.32
CA THR A 289 2.18 1.62 -21.20
C THR A 289 1.34 2.68 -20.50
N ALA A 290 0.99 2.47 -19.23
CA ALA A 290 0.10 3.39 -18.49
C ALA A 290 0.81 4.70 -18.11
N LEU A 291 2.14 4.67 -17.94
CA LEU A 291 2.94 5.89 -17.79
C LEU A 291 3.05 6.65 -19.12
N SER A 292 3.29 5.93 -20.22
CA SER A 292 3.32 6.53 -21.56
C SER A 292 2.00 7.21 -21.93
N PHE A 293 0.87 6.66 -21.51
CA PHE A 293 -0.44 7.29 -21.71
C PHE A 293 -0.50 8.70 -21.11
N ALA A 294 0.02 8.89 -19.90
CA ALA A 294 0.02 10.21 -19.24
C ALA A 294 0.88 11.22 -20.01
N ILE A 295 1.95 10.78 -20.68
CA ILE A 295 2.80 11.65 -21.51
C ILE A 295 2.05 12.11 -22.76
N PHE A 296 1.37 11.21 -23.47
CA PHE A 296 0.56 11.60 -24.64
C PHE A 296 -0.63 12.48 -24.24
N LEU A 297 -1.27 12.16 -23.11
CA LEU A 297 -2.36 12.96 -22.57
C LEU A 297 -1.90 14.38 -22.23
N ARG A 298 -0.70 14.53 -21.66
CA ARG A 298 -0.07 15.83 -21.38
C ARG A 298 0.05 16.69 -22.65
N ASP A 299 0.47 16.10 -23.76
CA ASP A 299 0.63 16.83 -25.01
C ASP A 299 -0.72 17.28 -25.59
N ILE A 300 -1.74 16.40 -25.57
CA ILE A 300 -3.13 16.76 -25.94
C ILE A 300 -3.66 17.90 -25.06
N MET A 301 -3.43 17.84 -23.75
CA MET A 301 -3.86 18.88 -22.80
C MET A 301 -3.23 20.23 -23.14
N ARG A 302 -1.92 20.26 -23.45
CA ARG A 302 -1.21 21.48 -23.87
C ARG A 302 -1.79 22.05 -25.16
N GLU A 303 -1.99 21.22 -26.18
CA GLU A 303 -2.52 21.66 -27.48
C GLU A 303 -3.92 22.26 -27.36
N LYS A 304 -4.76 21.71 -26.48
CA LYS A 304 -6.13 22.20 -26.25
C LYS A 304 -6.25 23.31 -25.22
N GLY A 305 -5.19 23.60 -24.46
CA GLY A 305 -5.27 24.50 -23.31
C GLY A 305 -6.22 23.99 -22.22
N VAL A 306 -6.29 22.67 -22.02
CA VAL A 306 -7.15 22.01 -21.03
C VAL A 306 -6.35 21.68 -19.78
N ARG A 307 -6.94 21.92 -18.59
CA ARG A 307 -6.34 21.60 -17.31
C ARG A 307 -7.12 20.51 -16.58
N ALA A 308 -6.42 19.57 -15.97
CA ALA A 308 -7.02 18.59 -15.07
C ALA A 308 -7.28 19.23 -13.70
N ARG A 309 -8.41 18.90 -13.06
CA ARG A 309 -8.65 19.31 -11.67
C ARG A 309 -7.76 18.55 -10.69
N PHE A 310 -7.56 17.26 -10.91
CA PHE A 310 -6.60 16.49 -10.15
C PHE A 310 -6.12 15.26 -10.93
N VAL A 311 -4.90 14.84 -10.63
CA VAL A 311 -4.35 13.56 -11.05
C VAL A 311 -4.20 12.70 -9.82
N ARG A 312 -4.72 11.47 -9.88
CA ARG A 312 -4.58 10.48 -8.82
C ARG A 312 -3.57 9.42 -9.26
N GLY A 313 -2.88 8.79 -8.33
CA GLY A 313 -1.99 7.68 -8.69
C GLY A 313 -0.81 7.62 -7.76
N GLY A 314 0.24 6.97 -8.22
CA GLY A 314 1.53 7.19 -7.60
C GLY A 314 2.36 8.18 -8.41
N SER A 315 2.93 9.15 -7.72
CA SER A 315 3.65 10.24 -8.38
C SER A 315 4.97 9.77 -8.99
N THR A 316 5.26 10.33 -10.16
CA THR A 316 6.53 10.25 -10.88
C THR A 316 6.92 11.65 -11.33
N GLN A 317 8.16 11.88 -11.74
CA GLN A 317 8.64 13.13 -12.34
C GLN A 317 7.67 13.68 -13.40
N TYR A 318 7.10 12.83 -14.27
CA TYR A 318 6.17 13.29 -15.30
C TYR A 318 4.90 13.97 -14.75
N LEU A 319 4.39 13.52 -13.60
CA LEU A 319 3.24 14.16 -12.95
C LEU A 319 3.65 15.44 -12.23
N VAL A 320 4.87 15.46 -11.67
CA VAL A 320 5.45 16.68 -11.09
C VAL A 320 5.58 17.75 -12.17
N ASP A 321 6.13 17.42 -13.34
CA ASP A 321 6.21 18.33 -14.48
C ASP A 321 4.82 18.88 -14.86
N MET A 322 3.80 18.01 -14.94
CA MET A 322 2.42 18.44 -15.23
C MET A 322 1.86 19.40 -14.17
N LEU A 323 2.17 19.19 -12.89
CA LEU A 323 1.76 20.08 -11.81
C LEU A 323 2.46 21.44 -11.92
N GLU A 324 3.78 21.44 -12.11
CA GLU A 324 4.60 22.66 -12.18
C GLU A 324 4.33 23.48 -13.46
N GLU A 325 3.93 22.82 -14.56
CA GLU A 325 3.46 23.47 -15.79
C GLU A 325 2.01 24.00 -15.69
N GLY A 326 1.30 23.70 -14.60
CA GLY A 326 -0.09 24.12 -14.41
C GLY A 326 -1.10 23.31 -15.24
N LEU A 327 -0.73 22.12 -15.73
CA LEU A 327 -1.64 21.20 -16.43
C LEU A 327 -2.57 20.44 -15.46
N THR A 328 -2.27 20.42 -14.17
CA THR A 328 -3.19 19.99 -13.12
C THR A 328 -3.22 20.99 -11.96
N ASP A 329 -4.32 21.06 -11.21
CA ASP A 329 -4.34 21.78 -9.92
C ASP A 329 -3.69 20.95 -8.80
N TYR A 330 -3.93 19.63 -8.80
CA TYR A 330 -3.49 18.75 -7.71
C TYR A 330 -2.94 17.42 -8.21
N ILE A 331 -1.93 16.92 -7.49
CA ILE A 331 -1.58 15.50 -7.46
C ILE A 331 -2.12 14.95 -6.14
N LEU A 332 -3.02 13.98 -6.21
CA LEU A 332 -3.50 13.21 -5.08
C LEU A 332 -2.70 11.89 -5.02
N ASP A 333 -1.55 11.96 -4.36
CA ASP A 333 -0.56 10.88 -4.37
C ASP A 333 -0.95 9.77 -3.40
N GLY A 334 -1.05 8.54 -3.90
CA GLY A 334 -1.28 7.32 -3.13
C GLY A 334 0.00 6.52 -2.87
N GLN A 335 1.07 6.73 -3.65
CA GLN A 335 2.39 6.14 -3.46
C GLN A 335 3.43 6.83 -4.36
N THR A 336 4.45 7.45 -3.79
CA THR A 336 5.51 8.05 -4.59
C THR A 336 6.44 6.99 -5.19
N PHE A 337 6.78 7.13 -6.48
CA PHE A 337 7.55 6.14 -7.23
C PHE A 337 8.96 6.57 -7.66
N ASP A 338 9.31 7.84 -7.44
CA ASP A 338 10.67 8.36 -7.63
C ASP A 338 10.99 9.52 -6.69
N LEU A 339 12.27 9.90 -6.61
CA LEU A 339 12.75 10.95 -5.71
C LEU A 339 12.24 12.35 -6.09
N GLU A 340 11.82 12.53 -7.34
CA GLU A 340 11.28 13.79 -7.83
C GLU A 340 9.86 14.02 -7.30
N GLY A 341 9.04 12.97 -7.27
CA GLY A 341 7.78 12.96 -6.54
C GLY A 341 7.97 13.23 -5.05
N VAL A 342 9.01 12.68 -4.42
CA VAL A 342 9.32 12.92 -2.99
C VAL A 342 9.64 14.40 -2.75
N ARG A 343 10.50 14.99 -3.58
CA ARG A 343 10.82 16.42 -3.54
C ARG A 343 9.55 17.25 -3.71
N SER A 344 8.78 16.96 -4.75
CA SER A 344 7.58 17.71 -5.08
C SER A 344 6.54 17.66 -3.96
N MET A 345 6.33 16.52 -3.32
CA MET A 345 5.41 16.41 -2.17
C MET A 345 5.78 17.34 -1.02
N ARG A 346 7.09 17.54 -0.78
CA ARG A 346 7.59 18.43 0.26
C ARG A 346 7.46 19.91 -0.13
N GLU A 347 7.61 20.24 -1.41
CA GLU A 347 7.81 21.61 -1.89
C GLU A 347 6.59 22.23 -2.57
N ASN A 348 5.72 21.42 -3.17
CA ASN A 348 4.56 21.86 -3.94
C ASN A 348 3.27 21.67 -3.14
N PRO A 349 2.53 22.74 -2.78
CA PRO A 349 1.28 22.63 -2.01
C PRO A 349 0.14 21.95 -2.80
N GLY A 350 0.25 21.86 -4.12
CA GLY A 350 -0.66 21.09 -4.97
C GLY A 350 -0.37 19.57 -4.98
N HIS A 351 0.75 19.13 -4.42
CA HIS A 351 1.09 17.71 -4.31
C HIS A 351 0.72 17.20 -2.92
N VAL A 352 -0.43 16.54 -2.83
CA VAL A 352 -1.05 16.13 -1.57
C VAL A 352 -0.91 14.63 -1.36
N ASN A 353 -0.38 14.22 -0.22
CA ASN A 353 -0.35 12.83 0.19
C ASN A 353 -1.76 12.34 0.59
N THR A 354 -2.10 11.12 0.19
CA THR A 354 -3.39 10.49 0.48
C THR A 354 -3.22 9.12 1.13
N SER A 355 -4.33 8.43 1.42
CA SER A 355 -4.29 7.06 1.94
C SER A 355 -5.38 6.22 1.29
N PRO A 356 -5.36 4.89 1.48
CA PRO A 356 -6.47 4.04 1.05
C PRO A 356 -7.83 4.46 1.64
N PHE A 357 -7.85 5.13 2.80
CA PHE A 357 -9.07 5.67 3.40
C PHE A 357 -9.82 6.61 2.45
N THR A 358 -9.11 7.56 1.87
CA THR A 358 -9.71 8.55 0.97
C THR A 358 -9.71 8.07 -0.47
N SER A 359 -8.70 7.30 -0.88
CA SER A 359 -8.58 6.82 -2.25
C SER A 359 -9.63 5.75 -2.60
N TYR A 360 -9.85 4.77 -1.71
CA TYR A 360 -10.43 3.48 -2.10
C TYR A 360 -11.42 2.86 -1.10
N ASN A 361 -11.67 3.48 0.05
CA ASN A 361 -12.49 2.86 1.08
C ASN A 361 -13.98 2.84 0.69
N TRP A 362 -14.45 1.69 0.19
CA TRP A 362 -15.87 1.45 -0.12
C TRP A 362 -16.78 1.55 1.10
N HIS A 363 -16.28 1.19 2.29
CA HIS A 363 -17.00 1.30 3.56
C HIS A 363 -16.73 2.66 4.23
N GLY A 364 -16.44 3.67 3.41
CA GLY A 364 -16.33 5.07 3.78
C GLY A 364 -17.56 5.87 3.39
N LYS A 365 -17.47 7.20 3.53
CA LYS A 365 -18.54 8.14 3.13
C LYS A 365 -18.41 8.62 1.67
N GLY A 366 -17.51 8.00 0.93
CA GLY A 366 -17.05 8.44 -0.39
C GLY A 366 -15.56 8.13 -0.51
N ASN A 367 -15.09 8.00 -1.76
CA ASN A 367 -13.68 7.78 -2.07
C ASN A 367 -13.34 8.47 -3.40
N PHE A 368 -12.05 8.70 -3.64
CA PHE A 368 -11.59 9.43 -4.83
C PHE A 368 -11.72 8.61 -6.11
N ALA A 369 -11.72 7.28 -6.05
CA ALA A 369 -11.87 6.45 -7.24
C ALA A 369 -13.21 6.71 -7.95
N SER A 370 -14.30 6.92 -7.21
CA SER A 370 -15.61 7.28 -7.79
C SER A 370 -15.69 8.70 -8.36
N MET A 371 -14.64 9.51 -8.19
CA MET A 371 -14.57 10.89 -8.70
C MET A 371 -13.72 11.02 -9.96
N LEU A 372 -13.08 9.93 -10.42
CA LEU A 372 -12.20 9.94 -11.59
C LEU A 372 -12.99 9.90 -12.90
N ASP A 373 -12.64 10.75 -13.87
CA ASP A 373 -13.22 10.69 -15.22
C ASP A 373 -12.53 9.62 -16.09
N ALA A 374 -11.25 9.34 -15.85
CA ALA A 374 -10.50 8.30 -16.56
C ALA A 374 -9.52 7.52 -15.68
N VAL A 375 -9.39 6.22 -15.93
CA VAL A 375 -8.34 5.38 -15.36
C VAL A 375 -7.78 4.43 -16.42
N VAL A 376 -6.45 4.29 -16.45
CA VAL A 376 -5.76 3.35 -17.34
C VAL A 376 -5.05 2.31 -16.49
N LEU A 377 -5.44 1.04 -16.67
CA LEU A 377 -4.90 -0.10 -15.92
C LEU A 377 -4.28 -1.13 -16.88
N GLY A 378 -3.27 -1.84 -16.40
CA GLY A 378 -2.76 -3.04 -17.07
C GLY A 378 -3.48 -4.30 -16.58
N ALA A 379 -3.43 -5.36 -17.38
CA ALA A 379 -3.87 -6.69 -16.98
C ALA A 379 -2.93 -7.76 -17.56
N THR A 380 -2.83 -8.90 -16.87
CA THR A 380 -2.13 -10.09 -17.38
C THR A 380 -3.02 -10.83 -18.38
N GLU A 381 -4.30 -10.98 -18.05
CA GLU A 381 -5.31 -11.57 -18.94
C GLU A 381 -6.61 -10.79 -18.81
N VAL A 382 -7.40 -10.74 -19.89
CA VAL A 382 -8.77 -10.23 -19.91
C VAL A 382 -9.61 -11.23 -20.69
N ASP A 383 -10.68 -11.74 -20.08
CA ASP A 383 -11.60 -12.66 -20.75
C ASP A 383 -12.67 -11.93 -21.57
N SER A 384 -13.46 -12.67 -22.36
CA SER A 384 -14.55 -12.11 -23.18
C SER A 384 -15.70 -11.50 -22.37
N GLY A 385 -15.77 -11.78 -21.06
CA GLY A 385 -16.70 -11.15 -20.12
C GLY A 385 -16.12 -9.90 -19.46
N PHE A 386 -14.95 -9.43 -19.90
CA PHE A 386 -14.20 -8.31 -19.32
C PHE A 386 -13.77 -8.53 -17.87
N ASN A 387 -13.72 -9.77 -17.38
CA ASN A 387 -12.97 -10.04 -16.15
C ASN A 387 -11.49 -9.96 -16.47
N ALA A 388 -10.72 -9.30 -15.60
CA ALA A 388 -9.27 -9.29 -15.73
C ALA A 388 -8.58 -10.03 -14.60
N ASN A 389 -7.45 -10.63 -14.95
CA ASN A 389 -6.48 -11.19 -14.02
C ASN A 389 -5.26 -10.27 -13.99
N VAL A 390 -4.86 -9.87 -12.78
CA VAL A 390 -3.66 -9.05 -12.53
C VAL A 390 -2.70 -9.68 -11.53
N VAL A 391 -2.95 -10.94 -11.17
CA VAL A 391 -2.33 -11.58 -10.02
C VAL A 391 -1.47 -12.75 -10.47
N THR A 392 -2.04 -13.65 -11.27
CA THR A 392 -1.35 -14.86 -11.73
C THR A 392 -0.78 -14.69 -13.13
N HIS A 393 0.38 -15.29 -13.37
CA HIS A 393 0.94 -15.47 -14.71
C HIS A 393 0.27 -16.63 -15.44
N SER A 394 0.65 -16.83 -16.71
CA SER A 394 0.16 -17.95 -17.53
C SER A 394 0.56 -19.34 -17.00
N ASP A 395 1.55 -19.40 -16.10
CA ASP A 395 1.93 -20.63 -15.37
C ASP A 395 1.14 -20.82 -14.06
N GLY A 396 0.16 -19.95 -13.79
CA GLY A 396 -0.69 -19.98 -12.61
C GLY A 396 -0.05 -19.42 -11.33
N ARG A 397 1.19 -18.91 -11.38
CA ARG A 397 1.88 -18.41 -10.19
C ARG A 397 1.50 -16.98 -9.86
N LEU A 398 1.31 -16.71 -8.57
CA LEU A 398 1.16 -15.38 -7.98
C LEU A 398 2.49 -14.62 -8.12
N LEU A 399 2.62 -13.77 -9.13
CA LEU A 399 3.88 -13.05 -9.40
C LEU A 399 3.72 -11.53 -9.46
N HIS A 400 2.48 -11.03 -9.38
CA HIS A 400 2.16 -9.62 -9.36
C HIS A 400 1.36 -9.23 -8.12
N GLY A 401 1.54 -7.99 -7.68
CA GLY A 401 0.70 -7.42 -6.63
C GLY A 401 -0.67 -6.99 -7.16
N ILE A 402 -1.72 -7.25 -6.39
CA ILE A 402 -3.10 -6.89 -6.75
C ILE A 402 -3.35 -5.36 -6.71
N GLY A 403 -2.63 -4.66 -5.84
CA GLY A 403 -2.64 -3.20 -5.72
C GLY A 403 -4.04 -2.61 -5.52
N GLY A 404 -4.26 -1.43 -6.11
CA GLY A 404 -5.56 -0.76 -6.15
C GLY A 404 -6.40 -1.10 -7.38
N TRP A 405 -6.00 -2.10 -8.18
CA TRP A 405 -6.54 -2.34 -9.52
C TRP A 405 -8.07 -2.42 -9.53
N MET A 406 -8.63 -3.31 -8.71
CA MET A 406 -10.09 -3.47 -8.61
C MET A 406 -10.78 -2.31 -7.88
N ASN A 407 -10.05 -1.54 -7.07
CA ASN A 407 -10.62 -0.37 -6.39
C ASN A 407 -10.84 0.81 -7.34
N CYS A 408 -10.22 0.80 -8.52
CA CYS A 408 -10.37 1.86 -9.52
C CYS A 408 -11.56 1.62 -10.47
N LEU A 409 -12.23 0.48 -10.38
CA LEU A 409 -13.30 0.04 -11.29
C LEU A 409 -14.71 0.29 -10.71
N THR A 410 -14.82 1.22 -9.76
CA THR A 410 -16.01 1.46 -8.94
C THR A 410 -17.13 2.19 -9.66
#